data_AF-A0A1G0F6D5-F1
#
_entry.id   AF-A0A1G0F6D5-F1
#
_cell.length_a   1.000
_cell.length_b   1.000
_cell.length_c   1.000
_cell.angle_alpha   90.00
_cell.angle_beta   90.00
_cell.angle_gamma   90.00
#
_symmetry.space_group_name_H-M   'P 1'
#
loop_
_entity.id
_entity.type
_entity.pdbx_description
1 polymer ?
#
loop_
_entity_poly.entity_id
_entity_poly.type
_entity_poly.pdbx_seq_one_letter_code
_entity_poly.pdbx_strand_id
1 'polypeptide(L)'
;MSFDPQSLWPILAREPAPRRYLLAFSGGLDSHVLLHALCALRDRFPETAIHALHVHHGLSPRADAWAAHCKTIAEALGVPCEVFKVHAHPLTGQSPEAAARAARYQAFARVMRPGDYLLTAHHQDDQAETLLLQLLRGSGPHGLAAMPARASFAAGLLLRPLLGFSRAELHDYAL
;
A
#
# COMPACT_ATOMS: atom_id res chain seq x y z
N MET A 1 -7.85 10.03 17.13
CA MET A 1 -9.10 10.43 16.44
C MET A 1 -9.47 9.22 15.62
N SER A 2 -10.60 8.57 15.86
CA SER A 2 -10.94 7.32 15.16
C SER A 2 -10.82 7.46 13.65
N PHE A 3 -10.26 6.45 12.98
CA PHE A 3 -10.19 6.42 11.53
C PHE A 3 -11.60 6.41 10.93
N ASP A 4 -11.79 7.19 9.87
CA ASP A 4 -13.02 7.25 9.08
C ASP A 4 -12.62 7.49 7.61
N PRO A 5 -13.30 6.90 6.61
CA PRO A 5 -12.97 7.11 5.21
C PRO A 5 -12.91 8.58 4.79
N GLN A 6 -13.75 9.47 5.32
CA GLN A 6 -13.69 10.91 4.97
C GLN A 6 -12.38 11.56 5.43
N SER A 7 -11.74 11.04 6.47
CA SER A 7 -10.43 11.51 6.94
C SER A 7 -9.32 11.31 5.89
N LEU A 8 -9.50 10.42 4.90
CA LEU A 8 -8.56 10.25 3.80
C LEU A 8 -8.67 11.33 2.72
N TRP A 9 -9.85 11.94 2.57
CA TRP A 9 -10.09 12.87 1.46
C TRP A 9 -9.14 14.08 1.47
N PRO A 10 -8.90 14.78 2.60
CA PRO A 10 -7.95 15.89 2.65
C PRO A 10 -6.50 15.50 2.37
N ILE A 11 -6.16 14.21 2.42
CA ILE A 11 -4.84 13.68 2.09
C ILE A 11 -4.75 13.42 0.59
N LEU A 12 -5.75 12.74 0.03
CA LEU A 12 -5.81 12.41 -1.40
C LEU A 12 -6.00 13.66 -2.28
N ALA A 13 -6.82 14.62 -1.84
CA ALA A 13 -7.14 15.84 -2.57
C ALA A 13 -6.00 16.86 -2.64
N ARG A 14 -4.86 16.61 -1.97
CA ARG A 14 -3.65 17.45 -2.08
C ARG A 14 -2.95 17.29 -3.42
N GLU A 15 -3.15 16.16 -4.06
CA GLU A 15 -2.56 15.84 -5.34
C GLU A 15 -3.62 16.01 -6.45
N PRO A 16 -3.22 16.34 -7.69
CA PRO A 16 -4.14 16.35 -8.83
C PRO A 16 -4.89 15.01 -8.95
N ALA A 17 -6.13 15.05 -9.46
CA ALA A 17 -6.91 13.84 -9.65
C ALA A 17 -6.14 12.84 -10.53
N PRO A 18 -5.84 11.61 -10.05
CA PRO A 18 -5.12 10.64 -10.84
C PRO A 18 -6.05 9.96 -11.84
N ARG A 19 -5.47 9.36 -12.88
CA ARG A 19 -6.21 8.46 -13.78
C ARG A 19 -6.60 7.19 -13.06
N ARG A 20 -5.68 6.65 -12.25
CA ARG A 20 -5.89 5.42 -11.49
C ARG A 20 -5.29 5.49 -10.10
N TYR A 21 -6.02 4.99 -9.13
CA TYR A 21 -5.46 4.54 -7.86
C TYR A 21 -5.11 3.06 -7.96
N LEU A 22 -3.83 2.75 -7.85
CA LEU A 22 -3.31 1.39 -7.82
C LEU A 22 -2.98 1.05 -6.36
N LEU A 23 -3.79 0.24 -5.70
CA LEU A 23 -3.62 -0.09 -4.29
C LEU A 23 -2.78 -1.35 -4.13
N ALA A 24 -1.66 -1.27 -3.41
CA ALA A 24 -0.86 -2.44 -3.03
C ALA A 24 -1.63 -3.29 -2.01
N PHE A 25 -2.33 -4.32 -2.49
CA PHE A 25 -3.31 -5.08 -1.72
C PHE A 25 -2.72 -6.41 -1.25
N SER A 26 -2.31 -6.48 0.02
CA SER A 26 -1.71 -7.71 0.60
C SER A 26 -2.75 -8.71 1.10
N GLY A 27 -4.00 -8.26 1.32
CA GLY A 27 -5.02 -9.05 2.01
C GLY A 27 -4.92 -8.97 3.54
N GLY A 28 -4.01 -8.15 4.09
CA GLY A 28 -3.98 -7.84 5.51
C GLY A 28 -5.00 -6.77 5.89
N LEU A 29 -5.23 -6.61 7.20
CA LEU A 29 -6.10 -5.61 7.82
C LEU A 29 -5.95 -4.22 7.17
N ASP A 30 -4.74 -3.68 7.19
CA ASP A 30 -4.50 -2.29 6.81
C ASP A 30 -4.82 -2.05 5.32
N SER A 31 -4.48 -3.03 4.48
CA SER A 31 -4.79 -2.98 3.04
C SER A 31 -6.27 -3.15 2.74
N HIS A 32 -7.02 -3.89 3.57
CA HIS A 32 -8.48 -3.97 3.50
C HIS A 32 -9.12 -2.64 3.88
N VAL A 33 -8.70 -2.05 5.01
CA VAL A 33 -9.17 -0.76 5.46
C VAL A 33 -8.95 0.31 4.39
N LEU A 34 -7.75 0.35 3.81
CA LEU A 34 -7.46 1.31 2.74
C LEU A 34 -8.33 1.08 1.49
N LEU A 35 -8.51 -0.17 1.07
CA LEU A 35 -9.33 -0.50 -0.11
C LEU A 35 -10.79 -0.11 0.12
N HIS A 36 -11.34 -0.46 1.29
CA HIS A 36 -12.71 -0.16 1.66
C HIS A 36 -12.93 1.36 1.76
N ALA A 37 -12.04 2.09 2.44
CA ALA A 37 -12.12 3.54 2.56
C ALA A 37 -12.01 4.26 1.20
N LEU A 38 -11.14 3.78 0.31
CA LEU A 38 -11.02 4.32 -1.04
C LEU A 38 -12.31 4.08 -1.86
N CYS A 39 -12.96 2.93 -1.70
CA CYS A 39 -14.24 2.65 -2.33
C CYS A 39 -15.36 3.53 -1.78
N ALA A 40 -15.38 3.79 -0.48
CA ALA A 40 -16.35 4.70 0.15
C ALA A 40 -16.21 6.16 -0.32
N LEU A 41 -15.05 6.53 -0.86
CA LEU A 41 -14.78 7.85 -1.42
C LEU A 41 -14.97 7.94 -2.94
N ARG A 42 -15.42 6.89 -3.61
CA ARG A 42 -15.44 6.81 -5.09
C ARG A 42 -16.18 7.99 -5.75
N ASP A 43 -17.25 8.48 -5.13
CA ASP A 43 -18.03 9.63 -5.62
C ASP A 43 -17.26 10.96 -5.60
N ARG A 44 -16.15 11.05 -4.87
CA ARG A 44 -15.27 12.23 -4.85
C ARG A 44 -14.36 12.30 -6.08
N PHE A 45 -14.20 11.20 -6.80
CA PHE A 45 -13.31 11.09 -7.96
C PHE A 45 -13.91 10.16 -9.04
N PRO A 46 -15.06 10.54 -9.64
CA PRO A 46 -15.83 9.66 -10.53
C PRO A 46 -15.04 9.21 -11.79
N GLU A 47 -14.06 10.00 -12.21
CA GLU A 47 -13.21 9.72 -13.39
C GLU A 47 -11.96 8.88 -13.06
N THR A 48 -11.71 8.58 -11.78
CA THR A 48 -10.52 7.85 -11.34
C THR A 48 -10.86 6.37 -11.11
N ALA A 49 -10.19 5.48 -11.85
CA ALA A 49 -10.36 4.05 -11.64
C ALA A 49 -9.58 3.56 -10.41
N ILE A 50 -10.15 2.62 -9.65
CA ILE A 50 -9.48 1.93 -8.54
C ILE A 50 -9.08 0.54 -9.01
N HIS A 51 -7.84 0.13 -8.75
CA HIS A 51 -7.33 -1.22 -8.98
C HIS A 51 -6.60 -1.73 -7.75
N ALA A 52 -6.84 -2.99 -7.38
CA ALA A 52 -6.06 -3.69 -6.37
C ALA A 52 -4.91 -4.47 -7.04
N LEU A 53 -3.69 -4.34 -6.52
CA LEU A 53 -2.50 -5.04 -6.99
C LEU A 53 -2.01 -5.98 -5.89
N HIS A 54 -2.18 -7.29 -6.08
CA HIS A 54 -1.69 -8.31 -5.16
C HIS A 54 -0.39 -8.92 -5.68
N VAL A 55 0.56 -9.21 -4.77
CA VAL A 55 1.82 -9.87 -5.13
C VAL A 55 1.91 -11.23 -4.44
N HIS A 56 1.90 -12.26 -5.27
CA HIS A 56 2.14 -13.64 -4.88
C HIS A 56 3.64 -13.92 -4.96
N HIS A 57 4.28 -14.01 -3.78
CA HIS A 57 5.72 -14.19 -3.64
C HIS A 57 6.19 -15.65 -3.66
N GLY A 58 5.26 -16.63 -3.69
CA GLY A 58 5.59 -18.06 -3.72
C GLY A 58 6.24 -18.64 -2.45
N LEU A 59 6.45 -17.85 -1.40
CA LEU A 59 7.15 -18.28 -0.18
C LEU A 59 6.27 -19.05 0.80
N SER A 60 4.95 -18.93 0.69
CA SER A 60 3.99 -19.60 1.58
C SER A 60 3.23 -20.70 0.84
N PRO A 61 3.00 -21.87 1.44
CA PRO A 61 2.13 -22.90 0.87
C PRO A 61 0.67 -22.44 0.74
N ARG A 62 0.29 -21.34 1.41
CA ARG A 62 -1.04 -20.72 1.32
C ARG A 62 -1.13 -19.56 0.33
N ALA A 63 -0.05 -19.26 -0.40
CA ALA A 63 0.00 -18.07 -1.25
C ALA A 63 -1.08 -18.05 -2.35
N ASP A 64 -1.41 -19.21 -2.94
CA ASP A 64 -2.50 -19.29 -3.93
C ASP A 64 -3.87 -19.02 -3.29
N ALA A 65 -4.12 -19.54 -2.10
CA ALA A 65 -5.35 -19.29 -1.36
C ALA A 65 -5.49 -17.81 -0.97
N TRP A 66 -4.40 -17.16 -0.56
CA TRP A 66 -4.40 -15.73 -0.27
C TRP A 66 -4.65 -14.88 -1.51
N ALA A 67 -4.07 -15.23 -2.65
CA ALA A 67 -4.34 -14.53 -3.91
C ALA A 67 -5.81 -14.66 -4.32
N ALA A 68 -6.39 -15.86 -4.21
CA ALA A 68 -7.81 -16.08 -4.47
C ALA A 68 -8.70 -15.27 -3.53
N HIS A 69 -8.39 -15.28 -2.22
CA HIS A 69 -9.12 -14.48 -1.23
C HIS A 69 -9.07 -12.98 -1.55
N CYS A 70 -7.88 -12.44 -1.85
CA CYS A 70 -7.74 -11.04 -2.22
C CYS A 70 -8.58 -10.67 -3.44
N LYS A 71 -8.58 -11.54 -4.45
CA LYS A 71 -9.39 -11.32 -5.66
C LYS A 71 -10.87 -11.28 -5.32
N THR A 72 -11.38 -12.24 -4.53
CA THR A 72 -12.78 -12.28 -4.11
C THR A 72 -13.20 -11.03 -3.34
N ILE A 73 -12.38 -10.55 -2.40
CA ILE A 73 -12.71 -9.35 -1.62
C ILE A 73 -12.75 -8.09 -2.51
N ALA A 74 -11.75 -7.91 -3.37
CA ALA A 74 -11.72 -6.77 -4.27
C ALA A 74 -12.91 -6.77 -5.25
N GLU A 75 -13.26 -7.94 -5.79
CA GLU A 75 -14.43 -8.12 -6.66
C GLU A 75 -15.74 -7.78 -5.95
N ALA A 76 -15.89 -8.18 -4.68
CA ALA A 76 -17.07 -7.82 -3.87
C ALA A 76 -17.23 -6.30 -3.66
N LEU A 77 -16.13 -5.54 -3.73
CA LEU A 77 -16.12 -4.07 -3.68
C LEU A 77 -16.17 -3.41 -5.08
N GLY A 78 -16.38 -4.21 -6.13
CA GLY A 78 -16.37 -3.73 -7.51
C GLY A 78 -15.04 -3.14 -7.93
N VAL A 79 -13.92 -3.71 -7.45
CA VAL A 79 -12.55 -3.30 -7.77
C VAL A 79 -11.82 -4.44 -8.50
N PRO A 80 -11.31 -4.22 -9.72
CA PRO A 80 -10.45 -5.20 -10.39
C PRO A 80 -9.19 -5.48 -9.56
N CYS A 81 -8.86 -6.77 -9.40
CA CYS A 81 -7.64 -7.20 -8.71
C CYS A 81 -6.69 -7.91 -9.68
N GLU A 82 -5.49 -7.34 -9.87
CA GLU A 82 -4.40 -7.93 -10.63
C GLU A 82 -3.43 -8.65 -9.68
N VAL A 83 -3.10 -9.90 -9.99
CA VAL A 83 -2.18 -10.73 -9.21
C VAL A 83 -0.87 -10.89 -9.95
N PHE A 84 0.22 -10.38 -9.40
CA PHE A 84 1.56 -10.59 -9.92
C PHE A 84 2.22 -11.75 -9.20
N LYS A 85 2.61 -12.77 -9.94
CA LYS A 85 3.51 -13.81 -9.44
C LYS A 85 4.94 -13.32 -9.57
N VAL A 86 5.67 -13.28 -8.46
CA VAL A 86 7.07 -12.82 -8.42
C VAL A 86 7.95 -13.87 -7.78
N HIS A 87 9.19 -13.96 -8.27
CA HIS A 87 10.23 -14.76 -7.65
C HIS A 87 11.02 -13.89 -6.67
N ALA A 88 10.77 -14.07 -5.37
CA ALA A 88 11.41 -13.31 -4.31
C ALA A 88 12.62 -14.07 -3.72
N HIS A 89 13.52 -14.57 -4.57
CA HIS A 89 14.73 -15.24 -4.10
C HIS A 89 15.71 -14.22 -3.52
N PRO A 90 16.09 -14.32 -2.23
CA PRO A 90 17.06 -13.40 -1.65
C PRO A 90 18.46 -13.63 -2.22
N LEU A 91 19.16 -12.53 -2.48
CA LEU A 91 20.60 -12.57 -2.76
C LEU A 91 21.38 -12.89 -1.48
N THR A 92 22.63 -13.33 -1.61
CA THR A 92 23.52 -13.57 -0.46
C THR A 92 23.61 -12.32 0.42
N GLY A 93 23.27 -12.46 1.70
CA GLY A 93 23.25 -11.35 2.67
C GLY A 93 21.99 -10.49 2.67
N GLN A 94 21.03 -10.74 1.79
CA GLN A 94 19.74 -10.06 1.77
C GLN A 94 18.70 -10.83 2.60
N SER A 95 17.90 -10.13 3.41
CA SER A 95 16.79 -10.79 4.09
C SER A 95 15.70 -11.21 3.08
N PRO A 96 15.01 -12.34 3.30
CA PRO A 96 13.88 -12.76 2.47
C PRO A 96 12.81 -11.67 2.33
N GLU A 97 12.56 -10.92 3.40
CA GLU A 97 11.63 -9.80 3.41
C GLU A 97 12.07 -8.64 2.50
N ALA A 98 13.36 -8.28 2.54
CA ALA A 98 13.89 -7.24 1.66
C ALA A 98 13.81 -7.65 0.18
N ALA A 99 14.07 -8.94 -0.12
CA ALA A 99 13.93 -9.48 -1.47
C ALA A 99 12.46 -9.46 -1.95
N ALA A 100 11.53 -9.91 -1.10
CA ALA A 100 10.10 -9.87 -1.38
C ALA A 100 9.59 -8.43 -1.57
N ARG A 101 10.04 -7.49 -0.73
CA ARG A 101 9.72 -6.08 -0.86
C ARG A 101 10.24 -5.52 -2.19
N ALA A 102 11.49 -5.80 -2.56
CA ALA A 102 12.05 -5.34 -3.83
C ALA A 102 11.26 -5.90 -5.03
N ALA A 103 11.00 -7.21 -5.05
CA ALA A 103 10.23 -7.85 -6.12
C ALA A 103 8.81 -7.28 -6.25
N ARG A 104 8.14 -7.00 -5.13
CA ARG A 104 6.82 -6.36 -5.10
C ARG A 104 6.83 -4.97 -5.73
N TYR A 105 7.77 -4.11 -5.32
CA TYR A 105 7.86 -2.76 -5.88
C TYR A 105 8.27 -2.78 -7.37
N GLN A 106 9.09 -3.74 -7.80
CA GLN A 106 9.39 -3.93 -9.22
C GLN A 106 8.15 -4.35 -10.03
N ALA A 107 7.30 -5.24 -9.49
CA ALA A 107 6.06 -5.62 -10.14
C ALA A 107 5.11 -4.42 -10.30
N PHE A 108 4.93 -3.62 -9.25
CA PHE A 108 4.12 -2.40 -9.31
C PHE A 108 4.67 -1.38 -10.30
N ALA A 109 5.99 -1.16 -10.31
CA ALA A 109 6.61 -0.20 -11.21
C ALA A 109 6.35 -0.50 -12.70
N ARG A 110 6.22 -1.79 -13.07
CA ARG A 110 5.96 -2.22 -14.46
C ARG A 110 4.58 -1.84 -14.99
N VAL A 111 3.59 -1.64 -14.09
CA VAL A 111 2.21 -1.33 -14.49
C VAL A 111 1.83 0.14 -14.31
N MET A 112 2.69 0.91 -13.66
CA MET A 112 2.54 2.37 -13.49
C MET A 112 2.61 3.08 -14.84
N ARG A 113 1.69 4.03 -15.05
CA ARG A 113 1.65 4.94 -16.18
C ARG A 113 1.60 6.39 -15.69
N PRO A 114 1.90 7.39 -16.55
CA PRO A 114 1.75 8.79 -16.20
C PRO A 114 0.35 9.11 -15.67
N GLY A 115 0.28 9.76 -14.51
CA GLY A 115 -0.96 10.11 -13.83
C GLY A 115 -1.55 9.02 -12.94
N ASP A 116 -0.88 7.88 -12.73
CA ASP A 116 -1.28 6.88 -11.75
C ASP A 116 -0.66 7.14 -10.38
N TYR A 117 -1.42 6.85 -9.31
CA TYR A 117 -0.93 6.85 -7.93
C TYR A 117 -0.95 5.45 -7.33
N LEU A 118 0.22 4.95 -6.94
CA LEU A 118 0.38 3.75 -6.11
C LEU A 118 0.05 4.11 -4.66
N LEU A 119 -0.90 3.41 -4.05
CA LEU A 119 -1.26 3.55 -2.65
C LEU A 119 -0.73 2.36 -1.84
N THR A 120 -0.13 2.64 -0.68
CA THR A 120 0.27 1.59 0.27
C THR A 120 -0.33 1.88 1.64
N ALA A 121 -0.72 0.81 2.34
CA ALA A 121 -1.40 0.89 3.63
C ALA A 121 -0.45 1.04 4.82
N HIS A 122 0.69 1.72 4.64
CA HIS A 122 1.58 1.98 5.76
C HIS A 122 0.91 2.96 6.73
N HIS A 123 1.03 2.70 8.03
CA HIS A 123 0.39 3.45 9.10
C HIS A 123 1.41 4.01 10.11
N GLN A 124 0.94 4.65 11.17
CA GLN A 124 1.78 5.31 12.18
C GLN A 124 2.74 4.33 12.87
N ASP A 125 2.30 3.11 13.18
CA ASP A 125 3.17 2.13 13.83
C ASP A 125 4.34 1.71 12.90
N ASP A 126 4.12 1.59 11.59
CA ASP A 126 5.20 1.32 10.62
C ASP A 126 6.22 2.47 10.57
N GLN A 127 5.77 3.71 10.77
CA GLN A 127 6.65 4.88 10.88
C GLN A 127 7.52 4.79 12.12
N ALA A 128 6.92 4.43 13.26
CA ALA A 128 7.65 4.26 14.50
C ALA A 128 8.70 3.14 14.36
N GLU A 129 8.34 2.01 13.76
CA GLU A 129 9.27 0.92 13.47
C GLU A 129 10.42 1.39 12.56
N THR A 130 10.09 2.06 11.45
CA THR A 130 11.09 2.57 10.50
C THR A 130 12.04 3.55 11.17
N LEU A 131 11.51 4.47 11.99
CA LEU A 131 12.30 5.45 12.73
C LEU A 131 13.25 4.77 13.73
N LEU A 132 12.74 3.81 14.52
CA LEU A 132 13.54 3.06 15.48
C LEU A 132 14.66 2.27 14.79
N LEU A 133 14.37 1.61 13.67
CA LEU A 133 15.38 0.91 12.88
C LEU A 133 16.44 1.86 12.31
N GLN A 134 16.05 3.06 11.88
CA GLN A 134 16.99 4.08 11.40
C GLN A 134 17.86 4.65 12.53
N LEU A 135 17.29 4.87 13.72
CA LEU A 135 18.02 5.29 14.92
C LEU A 135 19.08 4.27 15.33
N LEU A 136 18.70 2.99 15.39
CA LEU A 136 19.61 1.89 15.75
C LEU A 136 20.77 1.72 14.75
N ARG A 137 20.61 2.20 13.51
CA ARG A 137 21.64 2.20 12.47
C ARG A 137 22.54 3.43 12.48
N GLY A 138 22.37 4.36 13.43
CA GLY A 138 23.19 5.57 13.56
C GLY A 138 22.87 6.66 12.53
N SER A 139 21.63 6.71 12.04
CA SER A 139 21.23 7.70 11.03
C SER A 139 21.22 9.12 11.60
N GLY A 140 21.81 10.09 10.88
CA GLY A 140 21.74 11.51 11.24
C GLY A 140 20.33 12.12 11.04
N PRO A 141 20.11 13.42 11.30
CA PRO A 141 18.78 14.07 11.32
C PRO A 141 17.94 13.84 10.05
N HIS A 142 18.57 13.86 8.87
CA HIS A 142 17.91 13.55 7.59
C HIS A 142 17.48 12.09 7.47
N GLY A 143 18.19 11.18 8.12
CA GLY A 143 17.84 9.77 8.21
C GLY A 143 16.87 9.45 9.35
N LEU A 144 16.31 10.46 10.03
CA LEU A 144 15.19 10.32 10.98
C LEU A 144 13.83 10.66 10.35
N ALA A 145 13.80 10.98 9.06
CA ALA A 145 12.57 11.32 8.35
C ALA A 145 11.64 10.10 8.10
N ALA A 146 12.01 8.90 8.58
CA ALA A 146 11.25 7.66 8.46
C ALA A 146 10.74 7.44 7.01
N MET A 147 9.43 7.21 6.80
CA MET A 147 8.88 7.13 5.45
C MET A 147 8.18 8.44 5.04
N PRO A 148 8.43 8.98 3.83
CA PRO A 148 7.70 10.16 3.38
C PRO A 148 6.25 9.80 3.03
N ALA A 149 5.30 10.71 3.28
CA ALA A 149 3.89 10.48 2.92
C ALA A 149 3.65 10.39 1.41
N ARG A 150 4.51 11.05 0.62
CA ARG A 150 4.51 11.01 -0.85
C ARG A 150 5.93 10.83 -1.38
N ALA A 151 6.07 10.15 -2.51
CA ALA A 151 7.33 10.06 -3.25
C ALA A 151 7.07 9.85 -4.74
N SER A 152 7.99 10.27 -5.60
CA SER A 152 7.98 9.85 -7.00
C SER A 152 8.14 8.33 -7.09
N PHE A 153 7.36 7.69 -7.96
CA PHE A 153 7.42 6.24 -8.12
C PHE A 153 7.14 5.84 -9.57
N ALA A 154 8.16 5.28 -10.23
CA ALA A 154 8.11 4.94 -11.65
C ALA A 154 7.58 6.12 -12.49
N ALA A 155 6.53 5.92 -13.29
CA ALA A 155 5.90 6.97 -14.09
C ALA A 155 4.87 7.84 -13.32
N GLY A 156 4.66 7.60 -12.03
CA GLY A 156 3.64 8.28 -11.22
C GLY A 156 4.10 8.59 -9.79
N LEU A 157 3.16 8.54 -8.84
CA LEU A 157 3.44 8.82 -7.43
C LEU A 157 3.16 7.60 -6.55
N LEU A 158 3.88 7.52 -5.44
CA LEU A 158 3.58 6.64 -4.31
C LEU A 158 3.04 7.49 -3.16
N LEU A 159 1.85 7.14 -2.68
CA LEU A 159 1.21 7.76 -1.52
C LEU A 159 1.03 6.74 -0.38
N ARG A 160 1.13 7.25 0.85
CA ARG A 160 0.90 6.50 2.09
C ARG A 160 -0.17 7.23 2.91
N PRO A 161 -1.45 7.11 2.52
CA PRO A 161 -2.51 7.91 3.11
C PRO A 161 -2.81 7.56 4.58
N LEU A 162 -2.40 6.37 5.05
CA LEU A 162 -2.68 5.91 6.40
C LEU A 162 -1.62 6.31 7.45
N LEU A 163 -0.54 7.00 7.08
CA LEU A 163 0.57 7.30 8.00
C LEU A 163 0.19 8.09 9.24
N GLY A 164 -0.90 8.86 9.18
CA GLY A 164 -1.40 9.66 10.29
C GLY A 164 -2.28 8.90 11.28
N PHE A 165 -2.55 7.62 11.03
CA PHE A 165 -3.46 6.79 11.83
C PHE A 165 -2.70 5.62 12.44
N SER A 166 -3.01 5.30 13.69
CA SER A 166 -2.47 4.13 14.38
C SER A 166 -3.09 2.83 13.88
N ARG A 167 -2.37 1.72 14.03
CA ARG A 167 -2.92 0.39 13.73
C ARG A 167 -4.17 0.07 14.55
N ALA A 168 -4.26 0.61 15.78
CA ALA A 168 -5.44 0.48 16.62
C ALA A 168 -6.67 1.17 16.00
N GLU A 169 -6.52 2.41 15.51
CA GLU A 169 -7.61 3.12 14.84
C GLU A 169 -8.08 2.39 13.56
N LEU A 170 -7.16 1.78 12.81
CA LEU A 170 -7.51 0.97 11.64
C LEU A 170 -8.21 -0.34 12.03
N HIS A 171 -7.77 -0.97 13.12
CA HIS A 171 -8.40 -2.17 13.65
C HIS A 171 -9.83 -1.90 14.12
N ASP A 172 -10.04 -0.83 14.89
CA ASP A 172 -11.37 -0.45 15.40
C ASP A 172 -12.37 -0.20 14.26
N TYR A 173 -11.90 0.34 13.13
CA TYR A 173 -12.71 0.52 11.94
C TYR A 173 -13.10 -0.80 11.24
N ALA A 174 -12.28 -1.84 11.38
CA ALA A 174 -12.47 -3.12 10.71
C ALA A 174 -13.33 -4.12 11.50
N LEU A 175 -13.73 -3.77 12.73
CA LEU A 175 -14.65 -4.54 13.57
C LEU A 175 -16.10 -4.29 13.17
#